data_AF-A8W331-F1
#
_entry.id   AF-A8W331-F1
#
_cell.length_a   1.000
_cell.length_b   1.000
_cell.length_c   1.000
_cell.angle_alpha   90.00
_cell.angle_beta   90.00
_cell.angle_gamma   90.00
#
_symmetry.space_group_name_H-M   'P 1'
#
loop_
_entity.id
_entity.type
_entity.pdbx_description
1 polymer ?
#
loop_
_entity_poly.entity_id
_entity_poly.type
_entity_poly.pdbx_seq_one_letter_code
_entity_poly.pdbx_strand_id
1 'polypeptide(L)'
;THWKHGGIVGVFGYGGGIVGRYSDVPDQFPGVEHFHTVRVAQPSGMYYSTENLRALMDLWEKYGSGVTNIHGSTGDMIFLGTRTENLEPLFWDLTHNLGQDLGGSGSNLRTPSCCLGVSRCEWSCYDTQEVCHSLTMHYQDEIHRPAFPYKFKFKFSGCPNDCVAAIARSDFAVIGTWKDKIRIDQAAVKKYIDNDPAYPSCGGAHKGRDWGKFDIRKEVLNLCPTRCMWMEGDELKIDDAECNRCMHCINVMPRALRPGVE
;
A
#
# COMPACT_ATOMS: atom_id res chain seq x y z
N THR A 1 5.79 27.90 -9.73
CA THR A 1 4.56 27.53 -9.01
C THR A 1 3.81 28.80 -8.69
N HIS A 2 2.49 28.81 -8.82
CA HIS A 2 1.61 29.98 -8.53
C HIS A 2 0.81 29.82 -7.24
N TRP A 3 1.46 29.18 -6.26
CA TRP A 3 0.89 28.97 -4.95
C TRP A 3 1.77 29.63 -3.90
N LYS A 4 1.16 30.36 -2.96
CA LYS A 4 1.85 30.95 -1.82
C LYS A 4 2.49 29.86 -0.94
N HIS A 5 3.51 30.27 -0.18
CA HIS A 5 4.15 29.41 0.79
C HIS A 5 3.18 29.06 1.94
N GLY A 6 3.05 27.77 2.23
CA GLY A 6 2.30 27.29 3.40
C GLY A 6 0.79 27.61 3.39
N GLY A 7 0.20 27.55 4.57
CA GLY A 7 -1.22 27.75 4.86
C GLY A 7 -1.64 26.89 6.05
N ILE A 8 -2.12 27.53 7.12
CA ILE A 8 -2.56 26.85 8.35
C ILE A 8 -4.07 26.98 8.44
N VAL A 9 -4.76 25.87 8.26
CA VAL A 9 -6.22 25.71 8.35
C VAL A 9 -6.50 24.30 8.86
N GLY A 10 -7.67 24.08 9.45
CA GLY A 10 -8.03 22.79 10.03
C GLY A 10 -9.49 22.76 10.49
N VAL A 11 -9.81 21.75 11.28
CA VAL A 11 -11.08 21.59 11.99
C VAL A 11 -10.81 21.49 13.48
N PHE A 12 -11.74 21.94 14.31
CA PHE A 12 -11.60 21.91 15.76
C PHE A 12 -11.42 20.48 16.27
N GLY A 13 -10.61 20.35 17.32
CA GLY A 13 -10.26 19.06 17.92
C GLY A 13 -9.03 18.38 17.29
N TYR A 14 -8.69 18.69 16.03
CA TYR A 14 -7.56 18.11 15.31
C TYR A 14 -6.49 19.15 14.96
N GLY A 15 -5.22 18.74 15.05
CA GLY A 15 -4.06 19.57 14.68
C GLY A 15 -3.52 19.28 13.27
N GLY A 16 -4.22 18.47 12.47
CA GLY A 16 -3.78 18.01 11.15
C GLY A 16 -4.93 17.49 10.28
N GLY A 17 -4.58 16.91 9.13
CA GLY A 17 -5.50 16.30 8.16
C GLY A 17 -5.84 17.20 6.96
N ILE A 18 -5.65 18.51 7.08
CA ILE A 18 -5.88 19.47 6.00
C ILE A 18 -4.57 20.21 5.68
N VAL A 19 -4.32 20.46 4.39
CA VAL A 19 -3.17 21.25 3.93
C VAL A 19 -3.69 22.54 3.30
N GLY A 20 -3.48 23.65 4.01
CA GLY A 20 -3.81 24.97 3.51
C GLY A 20 -2.96 25.36 2.31
N ARG A 21 -3.61 25.96 1.31
CA ARG A 21 -2.99 26.45 0.08
C ARG A 21 -3.80 27.61 -0.48
N TYR A 22 -3.07 28.63 -0.95
CA TYR A 22 -3.63 29.88 -1.47
C TYR A 22 -2.91 30.27 -2.77
N SER A 23 -3.65 30.75 -3.76
CA SER A 23 -3.07 31.30 -4.99
C SER A 23 -2.21 32.54 -4.70
N ASP A 24 -1.10 32.72 -5.43
CA ASP A 24 -0.32 33.95 -5.39
C ASP A 24 -0.84 35.06 -6.32
N VAL A 25 -1.82 34.74 -7.18
CA VAL A 25 -2.49 35.64 -8.13
C VAL A 25 -4.02 35.54 -8.01
N PRO A 26 -4.60 35.84 -6.84
CA PRO A 26 -6.03 35.62 -6.59
C PRO A 26 -6.96 36.48 -7.46
N ASP A 27 -6.55 37.69 -7.85
CA ASP A 27 -7.37 38.56 -8.71
C ASP A 27 -7.52 37.98 -10.13
N GLN A 28 -6.52 37.26 -10.63
CA GLN A 28 -6.58 36.60 -11.95
C GLN A 28 -7.35 35.28 -11.87
N PHE A 29 -7.25 34.55 -10.76
CA PHE A 29 -7.87 33.25 -10.57
C PHE A 29 -8.63 33.17 -9.23
N PRO A 30 -9.75 33.91 -9.08
CA PRO A 30 -10.46 34.01 -7.80
C PRO A 30 -11.05 32.68 -7.33
N GLY A 31 -11.37 31.76 -8.26
CA GLY A 31 -11.90 30.43 -7.93
C GLY A 31 -10.92 29.52 -7.17
N VAL A 32 -9.63 29.85 -7.16
CA VAL A 32 -8.58 29.10 -6.43
C VAL A 32 -7.80 29.99 -5.47
N GLU A 33 -8.37 31.14 -5.08
CA GLU A 33 -7.84 31.99 -4.01
C GLU A 33 -7.55 31.14 -2.75
N HIS A 34 -8.52 30.30 -2.35
CA HIS A 34 -8.35 29.19 -1.43
C HIS A 34 -8.45 27.87 -2.21
N PHE A 35 -7.51 26.96 -2.00
CA PHE A 35 -7.52 25.66 -2.67
C PHE A 35 -6.97 24.56 -1.75
N HIS A 36 -7.60 24.41 -0.58
CA HIS A 36 -7.12 23.54 0.47
C HIS A 36 -7.30 22.06 0.12
N THR A 37 -6.36 21.24 0.56
CA THR A 37 -6.42 19.78 0.36
C THR A 37 -6.88 19.10 1.63
N VAL A 38 -7.95 18.32 1.55
CA VAL A 38 -8.46 17.50 2.68
C VAL A 38 -8.00 16.06 2.47
N ARG A 39 -7.38 15.47 3.50
CA ARG A 39 -6.98 14.06 3.50
C ARG A 39 -8.08 13.26 4.18
N VAL A 40 -8.70 12.35 3.45
CA VAL A 40 -9.71 11.44 3.98
C VAL A 40 -9.04 10.09 4.20
N ALA A 41 -9.21 9.52 5.40
CA ALA A 41 -8.63 8.21 5.72
C ALA A 41 -9.18 7.17 4.74
N GLN A 42 -8.35 6.25 4.25
CA GLN A 42 -8.78 5.18 3.34
C GLN A 42 -8.99 3.86 4.08
N PRO A 43 -9.88 2.96 3.62
CA PRO A 43 -9.90 1.57 4.08
C PRO A 43 -8.57 0.85 3.79
N SER A 44 -8.15 -0.04 4.69
CA SER A 44 -7.00 -0.92 4.48
C SER A 44 -7.12 -1.68 3.15
N GLY A 45 -6.02 -1.79 2.42
CA GLY A 45 -6.00 -2.44 1.10
C GLY A 45 -6.72 -1.68 -0.03
N MET A 46 -7.30 -0.50 0.23
CA MET A 46 -7.98 0.36 -0.75
C MET A 46 -9.15 -0.34 -1.47
N TYR A 47 -9.89 -1.18 -0.76
CA TYR A 47 -11.14 -1.78 -1.26
C TYR A 47 -12.33 -0.85 -1.02
N TYR A 48 -13.18 -0.69 -2.03
CA TYR A 48 -14.33 0.19 -1.99
C TYR A 48 -15.57 -0.48 -2.58
N SER A 49 -16.74 -0.13 -2.05
CA SER A 49 -18.01 -0.32 -2.76
C SER A 49 -18.30 0.90 -3.63
N THR A 50 -19.09 0.73 -4.70
CA THR A 50 -19.50 1.89 -5.52
C THR A 50 -20.42 2.84 -4.76
N GLU A 51 -21.19 2.34 -3.80
CA GLU A 51 -22.01 3.14 -2.89
C GLU A 51 -21.14 4.10 -2.05
N ASN A 52 -20.09 3.57 -1.40
CA ASN A 52 -19.18 4.38 -0.60
C ASN A 52 -18.47 5.45 -1.45
N LEU A 53 -17.97 5.08 -2.64
CA LEU A 53 -17.32 6.06 -3.53
C LEU A 53 -18.28 7.14 -4.01
N ARG A 54 -19.52 6.78 -4.39
CA ARG A 54 -20.52 7.77 -4.82
C ARG A 54 -20.85 8.74 -3.69
N ALA A 55 -21.09 8.23 -2.47
CA ALA A 55 -21.37 9.08 -1.33
C ALA A 55 -20.22 10.06 -1.00
N LEU A 56 -18.96 9.61 -1.11
CA LEU A 56 -17.79 10.48 -0.98
C LEU A 56 -17.71 11.53 -2.10
N MET A 57 -18.08 11.18 -3.33
CA MET A 57 -18.08 12.14 -4.45
C MET A 57 -19.22 13.15 -4.34
N ASP A 58 -20.42 12.73 -3.92
CA ASP A 58 -21.56 13.63 -3.67
C ASP A 58 -21.21 14.67 -2.59
N LEU A 59 -20.54 14.21 -1.53
CA LEU A 59 -20.02 15.09 -0.47
C LEU A 59 -18.97 16.07 -1.03
N TRP A 60 -18.06 15.59 -1.88
CA TRP A 60 -17.00 16.43 -2.43
C TRP A 60 -17.50 17.43 -3.49
N GLU A 61 -18.51 17.07 -4.28
CA GLU A 61 -19.18 17.98 -5.19
C GLU A 61 -19.89 19.11 -4.44
N LYS A 62 -20.50 18.80 -3.28
CA LYS A 62 -21.16 19.80 -2.42
C LYS A 62 -20.19 20.82 -1.83
N TYR A 63 -19.01 20.38 -1.38
CA TYR A 63 -18.12 21.21 -0.56
C TYR A 63 -16.80 21.60 -1.22
N GLY A 64 -16.46 21.02 -2.38
CA GLY A 64 -15.14 21.12 -2.97
C GLY A 64 -15.14 21.41 -4.46
N SER A 65 -14.00 21.15 -5.08
CA SER A 65 -13.75 21.40 -6.50
C SER A 65 -14.25 20.29 -7.43
N GLY A 66 -14.65 19.13 -6.87
CA GLY A 66 -14.86 17.90 -7.63
C GLY A 66 -13.56 17.19 -8.09
N VAL A 67 -12.38 17.77 -7.84
CA VAL A 67 -11.08 17.17 -8.22
C VAL A 67 -10.52 16.34 -7.07
N THR A 68 -10.01 15.14 -7.37
CA THR A 68 -9.44 14.24 -6.37
C THR A 68 -8.09 13.66 -6.79
N ASN A 69 -7.35 13.12 -5.82
CA ASN A 69 -6.35 12.09 -6.10
C ASN A 69 -6.75 10.79 -5.41
N ILE A 70 -6.81 9.71 -6.19
CA ILE A 70 -7.10 8.35 -5.74
C ILE A 70 -5.84 7.52 -6.03
N HIS A 71 -4.84 7.48 -5.16
CA HIS A 71 -4.75 8.04 -3.79
C HIS A 71 -3.53 8.95 -3.63
N GLY A 72 -3.41 9.63 -2.49
CA GLY A 72 -2.17 10.25 -2.07
C GLY A 72 -1.10 9.20 -1.76
N SER A 73 0.18 9.53 -1.96
CA SER A 73 1.28 8.56 -1.82
C SER A 73 1.47 7.99 -0.41
N THR A 74 0.78 8.49 0.62
CA THR A 74 0.80 7.87 1.95
C THR A 74 -0.29 6.81 2.10
N GLY A 75 -1.44 7.01 1.46
CA GLY A 75 -2.61 6.14 1.50
C GLY A 75 -3.93 6.90 1.34
N ASP A 76 -3.98 8.13 1.86
CA ASP A 76 -5.20 8.95 1.97
C ASP A 76 -5.93 9.10 0.62
N MET A 77 -7.26 9.10 0.64
CA MET A 77 -8.02 9.71 -0.46
C MET A 77 -7.88 11.23 -0.35
N ILE A 78 -7.61 11.88 -1.49
CA ILE A 78 -7.33 13.31 -1.51
C ILE A 78 -8.48 14.05 -2.16
N PHE A 79 -9.15 14.89 -1.36
CA PHE A 79 -10.08 15.90 -1.84
C PHE A 79 -9.31 17.19 -2.10
N LEU A 80 -9.16 17.54 -3.38
CA LEU A 80 -8.20 18.56 -3.83
C LEU A 80 -8.88 19.88 -4.17
N GLY A 81 -8.90 20.80 -3.23
CA GLY A 81 -9.36 22.17 -3.45
C GLY A 81 -10.72 22.44 -2.87
N THR A 82 -10.72 23.12 -1.72
CA THR A 82 -11.90 23.73 -1.12
C THR A 82 -11.50 25.04 -0.41
N ARG A 83 -12.49 25.78 0.07
CA ARG A 83 -12.33 27.02 0.82
C ARG A 83 -12.36 26.76 2.34
N THR A 84 -11.92 27.72 3.15
CA THR A 84 -11.79 27.53 4.61
C THR A 84 -13.15 27.31 5.27
N GLU A 85 -14.14 28.08 4.85
CA GLU A 85 -15.53 28.05 5.34
C GLU A 85 -16.23 26.70 5.13
N ASN A 86 -15.74 25.86 4.22
CA ASN A 86 -16.31 24.54 3.93
C ASN A 86 -15.71 23.42 4.78
N LEU A 87 -14.60 23.65 5.50
CA LEU A 87 -13.86 22.58 6.18
C LEU A 87 -14.67 21.93 7.31
N GLU A 88 -15.25 22.74 8.21
CA GLU A 88 -16.06 22.22 9.31
C GLU A 88 -17.37 21.57 8.83
N PRO A 89 -18.17 22.17 7.91
CA PRO A 89 -19.34 21.51 7.36
C PRO A 89 -19.02 20.20 6.63
N LEU A 90 -17.93 20.16 5.86
CA LEU A 90 -17.48 18.94 5.19
C LEU A 90 -17.13 17.87 6.22
N PHE A 91 -16.37 18.23 7.25
CA PHE A 91 -15.95 17.28 8.28
C PHE A 91 -17.13 16.75 9.11
N TRP A 92 -18.10 17.61 9.40
CA TRP A 92 -19.36 17.21 10.03
C TRP A 92 -20.09 16.16 9.21
N ASP A 93 -20.35 16.42 7.92
CA ASP A 93 -21.07 15.50 7.05
C ASP A 93 -20.26 14.21 6.79
N LEU A 94 -18.94 14.30 6.66
CA LEU A 94 -18.03 13.17 6.50
C LEU A 94 -18.15 12.20 7.70
N THR A 95 -18.14 12.74 8.91
CA THR A 95 -18.18 11.94 10.15
C THR A 95 -19.60 11.45 10.46
N HIS A 96 -20.61 12.33 10.42
CA HIS A 96 -21.97 12.01 10.86
C HIS A 96 -22.76 11.20 9.83
N ASN A 97 -22.54 11.43 8.54
CA ASN A 97 -23.32 10.75 7.50
C ASN A 97 -22.59 9.54 6.92
N LEU A 98 -21.25 9.60 6.80
CA LEU A 98 -20.45 8.54 6.18
C LEU A 98 -19.65 7.69 7.17
N GLY A 99 -19.57 8.09 8.45
CA GLY A 99 -18.76 7.38 9.45
C GLY A 99 -17.27 7.37 9.12
N GLN A 100 -16.81 8.34 8.32
CA GLN A 100 -15.45 8.43 7.83
C GLN A 100 -14.70 9.56 8.54
N ASP A 101 -13.39 9.39 8.73
CA ASP A 101 -12.54 10.38 9.39
C ASP A 101 -11.46 10.94 8.45
N LEU A 102 -10.78 12.00 8.90
CA LEU A 102 -9.61 12.58 8.26
C LEU A 102 -8.38 11.71 8.47
N GLY A 103 -7.47 11.79 7.49
CA GLY A 103 -6.12 11.26 7.59
C GLY A 103 -5.16 12.20 8.33
N GLY A 104 -3.89 11.80 8.43
CA GLY A 104 -2.86 12.54 9.18
C GLY A 104 -2.04 13.55 8.33
N SER A 105 -1.74 14.71 8.92
CA SER A 105 -0.71 15.65 8.43
C SER A 105 -0.07 16.42 9.60
N GLY A 106 1.19 16.85 9.47
CA GLY A 106 1.94 17.52 10.55
C GLY A 106 3.03 16.65 11.19
N SER A 107 3.44 17.00 12.41
CA SER A 107 4.43 16.26 13.21
C SER A 107 3.74 15.22 14.12
N ASN A 108 3.17 14.22 13.46
CA ASN A 108 2.27 13.21 14.03
C ASN A 108 2.47 11.86 13.33
N LEU A 109 1.74 10.83 13.80
CA LEU A 109 1.53 9.63 13.01
C LEU A 109 0.72 10.01 11.77
N ARG A 110 1.21 9.61 10.60
CA ARG A 110 0.45 9.73 9.34
C ARG A 110 -0.35 8.48 9.12
N THR A 111 -1.37 8.59 8.28
CA THR A 111 -2.25 7.51 7.88
C THR A 111 -1.47 6.25 7.51
N PRO A 112 -1.62 5.16 8.27
CA PRO A 112 -1.00 3.90 7.94
C PRO A 112 -1.53 3.36 6.59
N SER A 113 -0.71 2.55 5.90
CA SER A 113 -1.14 1.85 4.69
C SER A 113 -0.48 0.48 4.58
N CYS A 114 -1.14 -0.42 3.85
CA CYS A 114 -0.70 -1.80 3.70
C CYS A 114 -0.81 -2.27 2.24
N CYS A 115 -0.11 -3.37 1.92
CA CYS A 115 -0.47 -4.11 0.72
C CYS A 115 -1.81 -4.84 0.91
N LEU A 116 -2.34 -5.41 -0.17
CA LEU A 116 -3.61 -6.14 -0.13
C LEU A 116 -3.56 -7.42 0.74
N GLY A 117 -2.38 -7.94 1.04
CA GLY A 117 -2.21 -9.06 1.98
C GLY A 117 -3.02 -10.31 1.62
N VAL A 118 -3.59 -10.95 2.65
CA VAL A 118 -4.33 -12.22 2.52
C VAL A 118 -5.62 -12.10 1.71
N SER A 119 -6.12 -10.89 1.42
CA SER A 119 -7.37 -10.73 0.67
C SER A 119 -7.27 -11.27 -0.75
N ARG A 120 -6.07 -11.23 -1.35
CA ARG A 120 -5.84 -11.66 -2.74
C ARG A 120 -4.38 -11.96 -3.09
N CYS A 121 -3.53 -12.28 -2.11
CA CYS A 121 -2.16 -12.71 -2.35
C CYS A 121 -1.85 -13.97 -1.54
N GLU A 122 -1.45 -15.03 -2.25
CA GLU A 122 -1.06 -16.33 -1.71
C GLU A 122 0.31 -16.32 -1.01
N TRP A 123 1.02 -15.18 -1.05
CA TRP A 123 2.34 -15.01 -0.42
C TRP A 123 2.27 -14.26 0.91
N SER A 124 1.12 -13.74 1.31
CA SER A 124 1.01 -12.94 2.55
C SER A 124 1.25 -13.82 3.77
N CYS A 125 2.24 -13.46 4.58
CA CYS A 125 2.63 -14.20 5.78
C CYS A 125 1.82 -13.79 7.04
N TYR A 126 1.03 -12.73 6.95
CA TYR A 126 0.10 -12.28 8.00
C TYR A 126 -1.03 -11.45 7.39
N ASP A 127 -2.05 -11.14 8.19
CA ASP A 127 -3.13 -10.23 7.79
C ASP A 127 -2.67 -8.77 7.89
N THR A 128 -2.19 -8.23 6.76
CA THR A 128 -1.70 -6.85 6.68
C THR A 128 -2.81 -5.83 6.82
N GLN A 129 -4.03 -6.16 6.41
CA GLN A 129 -5.15 -5.22 6.43
C GLN A 129 -5.69 -5.06 7.84
N GLU A 130 -5.82 -6.17 8.58
CA GLU A 130 -6.23 -6.16 9.98
C GLU A 130 -5.23 -5.34 10.80
N VAL A 131 -3.93 -5.69 10.78
CA VAL A 131 -2.91 -4.94 11.55
C VAL A 131 -2.90 -3.45 11.19
N CYS A 132 -3.04 -3.12 9.90
CA CYS A 132 -3.13 -1.72 9.46
C CYS A 132 -4.36 -1.03 10.06
N HIS A 133 -5.52 -1.69 10.06
CA HIS A 133 -6.75 -1.15 10.62
C HIS A 133 -6.67 -1.01 12.14
N SER A 134 -6.32 -2.08 12.87
CA SER A 134 -6.31 -2.05 14.34
C SER A 134 -5.32 -1.00 14.87
N LEU A 135 -4.13 -0.86 14.27
CA LEU A 135 -3.16 0.16 14.69
C LEU A 135 -3.59 1.58 14.28
N THR A 136 -4.28 1.73 13.14
CA THR A 136 -4.89 3.03 12.79
C THR A 136 -5.92 3.45 13.83
N MET A 137 -6.80 2.52 14.25
CA MET A 137 -7.82 2.80 15.26
C MET A 137 -7.25 2.97 16.67
N HIS A 138 -6.19 2.25 17.01
CA HIS A 138 -5.56 2.34 18.31
C HIS A 138 -4.86 3.70 18.53
N TYR A 139 -4.16 4.21 17.51
CA TYR A 139 -3.37 5.45 17.58
C TYR A 139 -4.07 6.66 16.93
N GLN A 140 -5.39 6.76 17.06
CA GLN A 140 -6.15 7.90 16.49
C GLN A 140 -5.68 9.24 17.07
N ASP A 141 -5.40 9.30 18.38
CA ASP A 141 -4.90 10.52 19.02
C ASP A 141 -3.58 10.98 18.40
N GLU A 142 -2.62 10.08 18.25
CA GLU A 142 -1.33 10.35 17.64
C GLU A 142 -1.42 10.64 16.13
N ILE A 143 -2.51 10.25 15.46
CA ILE A 143 -2.78 10.63 14.06
C ILE A 143 -3.32 12.06 13.99
N HIS A 144 -4.28 12.41 14.85
CA HIS A 144 -5.00 13.68 14.72
C HIS A 144 -4.39 14.83 15.52
N ARG A 145 -3.60 14.56 16.56
CA ARG A 145 -3.05 15.57 17.48
C ARG A 145 -1.52 15.50 17.50
N PRO A 146 -0.83 16.38 16.75
CA PRO A 146 0.63 16.36 16.66
C PRO A 146 1.34 16.47 18.01
N ALA A 147 1.93 15.35 18.44
CA ALA A 147 2.66 15.22 19.69
C ALA A 147 4.13 14.79 19.49
N PHE A 148 4.56 14.56 18.25
CA PHE A 148 5.89 14.04 17.94
C PHE A 148 6.86 15.15 17.50
N PRO A 149 8.18 14.94 17.64
CA PRO A 149 9.18 15.88 17.14
C PRO A 149 9.07 16.11 15.62
N TYR A 150 8.68 15.08 14.87
CA TYR A 150 8.42 15.18 13.44
C TYR A 150 7.40 14.13 12.96
N LYS A 151 7.20 14.03 11.65
CA LYS A 151 6.26 13.05 11.07
C LYS A 151 6.73 11.62 11.36
N PHE A 152 5.78 10.71 11.56
CA PHE A 152 6.04 9.28 11.71
C PHE A 152 5.05 8.49 10.83
N LYS A 153 5.46 7.38 10.23
CA LYS A 153 4.64 6.58 9.31
C LYS A 153 4.76 5.10 9.60
N PHE A 154 3.62 4.42 9.58
CA PHE A 154 3.55 2.95 9.54
C PHE A 154 3.25 2.47 8.12
N LYS A 155 3.90 1.37 7.70
CA LYS A 155 3.48 0.60 6.53
C LYS A 155 3.64 -0.90 6.74
N PHE A 156 2.73 -1.67 6.14
CA PHE A 156 2.61 -3.11 6.35
C PHE A 156 2.64 -3.87 5.02
N SER A 157 3.70 -4.66 4.82
CA SER A 157 3.85 -5.54 3.66
C SER A 157 3.80 -7.00 4.08
N GLY A 158 2.99 -7.80 3.39
CA GLY A 158 2.74 -9.20 3.74
C GLY A 158 3.91 -10.14 3.45
N CYS A 159 4.85 -9.73 2.59
CA CYS A 159 6.06 -10.50 2.27
C CYS A 159 7.20 -9.56 1.80
N PRO A 160 8.42 -10.08 1.60
CA PRO A 160 9.59 -9.28 1.17
C PRO A 160 9.51 -8.66 -0.23
N ASN A 161 8.52 -8.99 -1.05
CA ASN A 161 8.24 -8.26 -2.30
C ASN A 161 7.82 -6.79 -2.05
N ASP A 162 7.41 -6.48 -0.82
CA ASP A 162 7.16 -5.14 -0.32
C ASP A 162 6.27 -4.26 -1.23
N CYS A 163 5.09 -4.74 -1.59
CA CYS A 163 4.22 -4.08 -2.57
C CYS A 163 3.71 -2.68 -2.14
N VAL A 164 3.74 -2.33 -0.85
CA VAL A 164 3.43 -0.96 -0.38
C VAL A 164 4.70 -0.11 -0.17
N ALA A 165 5.88 -0.68 -0.45
CA ALA A 165 7.20 -0.09 -0.27
C ALA A 165 7.41 0.44 1.16
N ALA A 166 7.08 -0.40 2.14
CA ALA A 166 7.17 -0.12 3.56
C ALA A 166 8.60 0.29 3.95
N ILE A 167 9.61 -0.47 3.53
CA ILE A 167 11.00 -0.23 3.95
C ILE A 167 11.52 1.14 3.49
N ALA A 168 10.99 1.65 2.37
CA ALA A 168 11.46 2.90 1.76
C ALA A 168 10.59 4.12 2.14
N ARG A 169 9.33 3.91 2.54
CA ARG A 169 8.32 5.00 2.66
C ARG A 169 7.62 5.03 4.01
N SER A 170 8.19 4.39 5.02
CA SER A 170 7.71 4.43 6.41
C SER A 170 8.85 4.49 7.40
N ASP A 171 8.59 5.06 8.57
CA ASP A 171 9.52 5.11 9.69
C ASP A 171 9.50 3.80 10.48
N PHE A 172 8.36 3.10 10.45
CA PHE A 172 8.19 1.75 10.98
C PHE A 172 7.57 0.84 9.91
N ALA A 173 8.40 -0.05 9.38
CA ALA A 173 8.04 -1.01 8.36
C ALA A 173 7.84 -2.40 8.97
N VAL A 174 6.67 -2.98 8.79
CA VAL A 174 6.41 -4.39 9.14
C VAL A 174 6.37 -5.20 7.85
N ILE A 175 7.33 -6.11 7.69
CA ILE A 175 7.46 -6.94 6.49
C ILE A 175 7.37 -8.40 6.90
N GLY A 176 6.37 -9.09 6.37
CA GLY A 176 6.08 -10.48 6.70
C GLY A 176 7.15 -11.42 6.18
N THR A 177 7.36 -12.50 6.91
CA THR A 177 8.26 -13.59 6.51
C THR A 177 7.79 -14.87 7.21
N TRP A 178 8.48 -15.97 6.92
CA TRP A 178 8.28 -17.26 7.58
C TRP A 178 9.61 -17.74 8.20
N LYS A 179 9.53 -18.70 9.10
CA LYS A 179 10.69 -19.28 9.82
C LYS A 179 10.97 -20.72 9.43
N ASP A 180 9.93 -21.46 9.06
CA ASP A 180 10.02 -22.84 8.64
C ASP A 180 10.42 -22.97 7.17
N LYS A 181 10.18 -24.13 6.58
CA LYS A 181 10.68 -24.48 5.25
C LYS A 181 9.80 -23.93 4.14
N ILE A 182 10.39 -23.60 3.00
CA ILE A 182 9.63 -23.38 1.77
C ILE A 182 8.87 -24.67 1.44
N ARG A 183 7.58 -24.53 1.14
CA ARG A 183 6.74 -25.66 0.72
C ARG A 183 6.97 -25.93 -0.76
N ILE A 184 7.33 -27.17 -1.11
CA ILE A 184 7.66 -27.59 -2.46
C ILE A 184 6.67 -28.65 -2.93
N ASP A 185 5.97 -28.40 -4.04
CA ASP A 185 5.23 -29.40 -4.81
C ASP A 185 6.10 -29.87 -5.99
N GLN A 186 6.75 -31.03 -5.83
CA GLN A 186 7.64 -31.59 -6.85
C GLN A 186 6.92 -31.90 -8.17
N ALA A 187 5.63 -32.27 -8.12
CA ALA A 187 4.86 -32.52 -9.34
C ALA A 187 4.64 -31.22 -10.12
N ALA A 188 4.42 -30.10 -9.42
CA ALA A 188 4.36 -28.78 -10.04
C ALA A 188 5.75 -28.32 -10.53
N VAL A 189 6.84 -28.58 -9.81
CA VAL A 189 8.22 -28.32 -10.27
C VAL A 189 8.46 -28.99 -11.63
N LYS A 190 8.10 -30.28 -11.74
CA LYS A 190 8.24 -31.02 -13.00
C LYS A 190 7.48 -30.36 -14.15
N LYS A 191 6.26 -29.86 -13.92
CA LYS A 191 5.48 -29.16 -14.94
C LYS A 191 6.13 -27.87 -15.42
N TYR A 192 6.81 -27.13 -14.54
CA TYR A 192 7.64 -25.99 -14.96
C TYR A 192 8.79 -26.43 -15.87
N ILE A 193 9.55 -27.46 -15.48
CA ILE A 193 10.69 -27.99 -16.26
C ILE A 193 10.24 -28.53 -17.62
N ASP A 194 9.10 -29.23 -17.66
CA ASP A 194 8.47 -29.74 -18.88
C ASP A 194 7.89 -28.63 -19.77
N ASN A 195 7.92 -27.37 -19.32
CA ASN A 195 7.35 -26.20 -20.01
C ASN A 195 5.84 -26.35 -20.28
N ASP A 196 5.09 -26.91 -19.33
CA ASP A 196 3.63 -26.99 -19.40
C ASP A 196 3.02 -25.57 -19.51
N PRO A 197 2.21 -25.27 -20.54
CA PRO A 197 1.59 -23.96 -20.72
C PRO A 197 0.75 -23.47 -19.53
N ALA A 198 0.23 -24.39 -18.70
CA ALA A 198 -0.50 -24.07 -17.48
C ALA A 198 0.42 -23.59 -16.33
N TYR A 199 1.73 -23.80 -16.43
CA TYR A 199 2.73 -23.44 -15.42
C TYR A 199 3.75 -22.43 -16.00
N PRO A 200 3.31 -21.25 -16.44
CA PRO A 200 4.24 -20.24 -16.94
C PRO A 200 5.10 -19.69 -15.78
N SER A 201 6.40 -19.52 -16.01
CA SER A 201 7.29 -18.86 -15.06
C SER A 201 6.80 -17.43 -14.76
N CYS A 202 6.99 -16.99 -13.52
CA CYS A 202 6.56 -15.68 -13.02
C CYS A 202 5.05 -15.41 -13.24
N GLY A 203 4.21 -16.45 -13.21
CA GLY A 203 2.77 -16.32 -13.52
C GLY A 203 2.48 -15.83 -14.94
N GLY A 204 3.46 -15.89 -15.85
CA GLY A 204 3.35 -15.36 -17.20
C GLY A 204 3.68 -13.87 -17.33
N ALA A 205 4.30 -13.23 -16.33
CA ALA A 205 4.67 -11.82 -16.38
C ALA A 205 5.53 -11.42 -17.60
N HIS A 206 6.27 -12.36 -18.18
CA HIS A 206 7.19 -12.12 -19.30
C HIS A 206 6.66 -12.57 -20.67
N LYS A 207 5.38 -12.95 -20.80
CA LYS A 207 4.78 -13.46 -22.05
C LYS A 207 4.81 -12.48 -23.24
N GLY A 208 5.05 -11.19 -22.99
CA GLY A 208 5.13 -10.17 -24.04
C GLY A 208 6.40 -10.22 -24.91
N ARG A 209 7.35 -11.11 -24.60
CA ARG A 209 8.60 -11.30 -25.37
C ARG A 209 9.00 -12.77 -25.36
N ASP A 210 9.61 -13.24 -26.44
CA ASP A 210 10.24 -14.56 -26.49
C ASP A 210 11.58 -14.52 -25.75
N TRP A 211 11.64 -15.25 -24.63
CA TRP A 211 12.84 -15.45 -23.81
C TRP A 211 13.40 -16.87 -23.94
N GLY A 212 12.80 -17.70 -24.79
CA GLY A 212 13.05 -19.14 -24.86
C GLY A 212 12.22 -19.94 -23.85
N LYS A 213 12.50 -21.25 -23.81
CA LYS A 213 11.90 -22.18 -22.85
C LYS A 213 12.44 -21.90 -21.45
N PHE A 214 11.60 -22.13 -20.44
CA PHE A 214 11.99 -22.08 -19.04
C PHE A 214 13.17 -23.01 -18.77
N ASP A 215 14.18 -22.47 -18.11
CA ASP A 215 15.39 -23.17 -17.68
C ASP A 215 15.60 -22.93 -16.18
N ILE A 216 15.23 -23.93 -15.36
CA ILE A 216 15.29 -23.84 -13.89
C ILE A 216 16.70 -23.50 -13.39
N ARG A 217 17.75 -23.94 -14.09
CA ARG A 217 19.13 -23.64 -13.71
C ARG A 217 19.42 -22.16 -13.92
N LYS A 218 19.05 -21.59 -15.07
CA LYS A 218 19.31 -20.17 -15.39
C LYS A 218 18.40 -19.22 -14.63
N GLU A 219 17.13 -19.56 -14.48
CA GLU A 219 16.09 -18.63 -14.00
C GLU A 219 15.81 -18.76 -12.50
N VAL A 220 16.20 -19.85 -11.85
CA VAL A 220 15.98 -20.06 -10.41
C VAL A 220 17.29 -20.32 -9.68
N LEU A 221 17.94 -21.45 -9.96
CA LEU A 221 19.10 -21.91 -9.17
C LEU A 221 20.28 -20.92 -9.25
N ASN A 222 20.60 -20.45 -10.46
CA ASN A 222 21.71 -19.54 -10.67
C ASN A 222 21.44 -18.11 -10.18
N LEU A 223 20.19 -17.79 -9.85
CA LEU A 223 19.76 -16.48 -9.37
C LEU A 223 19.42 -16.48 -7.87
N CYS A 224 19.41 -17.66 -7.22
CA CYS A 224 19.31 -17.75 -5.77
C CYS A 224 20.50 -16.99 -5.13
N PRO A 225 20.26 -15.93 -4.33
CA PRO A 225 21.33 -15.08 -3.82
C PRO A 225 22.27 -15.79 -2.85
N THR A 226 21.77 -16.80 -2.12
CA THR A 226 22.56 -17.58 -1.17
C THR A 226 23.04 -18.92 -1.73
N ARG A 227 22.70 -19.24 -2.99
CA ARG A 227 23.08 -20.51 -3.65
C ARG A 227 22.64 -21.77 -2.89
N CYS A 228 21.57 -21.69 -2.10
CA CYS A 228 21.06 -22.78 -1.26
C CYS A 228 20.14 -23.79 -1.99
N MET A 229 20.02 -23.72 -3.32
CA MET A 229 19.10 -24.55 -4.11
C MET A 229 19.85 -25.41 -5.12
N TRP A 230 19.43 -26.67 -5.30
CA TRP A 230 19.97 -27.59 -6.30
C TRP A 230 18.93 -28.61 -6.78
N MET A 231 19.23 -29.32 -7.87
CA MET A 231 18.47 -30.50 -8.30
C MET A 231 19.17 -31.76 -7.82
N GLU A 232 18.42 -32.69 -7.25
CA GLU A 232 18.86 -34.06 -6.97
C GLU A 232 18.00 -35.01 -7.81
N GLY A 233 18.56 -35.48 -8.93
CA GLY A 233 17.76 -36.10 -9.99
C GLY A 233 16.72 -35.11 -10.53
N ASP A 234 15.45 -35.50 -10.47
CA ASP A 234 14.32 -34.67 -10.93
C ASP A 234 13.66 -33.85 -9.80
N GLU A 235 14.19 -33.91 -8.57
CA GLU A 235 13.65 -33.19 -7.41
C GLU A 235 14.41 -31.90 -7.11
N LEU A 236 13.66 -30.82 -6.89
CA LEU A 236 14.21 -29.56 -6.39
C LEU A 236 14.45 -29.64 -4.88
N LYS A 237 15.67 -29.34 -4.44
CA LYS A 237 16.05 -29.24 -3.03
C LYS A 237 16.40 -27.80 -2.67
N ILE A 238 16.11 -27.45 -1.43
CA ILE A 238 16.43 -26.15 -0.83
C ILE A 238 17.02 -26.43 0.55
N ASP A 239 18.17 -25.84 0.84
CA ASP A 239 18.68 -25.72 2.20
C ASP A 239 18.06 -24.48 2.85
N ASP A 240 16.92 -24.66 3.51
CA ASP A 240 16.15 -23.56 4.12
C ASP A 240 16.94 -22.82 5.21
N ALA A 241 17.92 -23.47 5.85
CA ALA A 241 18.77 -22.84 6.87
C ALA A 241 19.62 -21.71 6.26
N GLU A 242 20.02 -21.87 4.99
CA GLU A 242 20.80 -20.90 4.23
C GLU A 242 19.92 -19.99 3.35
N CYS A 243 18.58 -20.13 3.43
CA CYS A 243 17.65 -19.30 2.67
C CYS A 243 17.43 -17.94 3.35
N ASN A 244 17.69 -16.86 2.63
CA ASN A 244 17.40 -15.49 3.09
C ASN A 244 15.97 -15.01 2.76
N ARG A 245 15.09 -15.91 2.28
CA ARG A 245 13.67 -15.66 1.99
C ARG A 245 13.43 -14.47 1.05
N CYS A 246 14.30 -14.29 0.06
CA CYS A 246 14.24 -13.19 -0.93
C CYS A 246 13.05 -13.23 -1.91
N MET A 247 12.13 -14.19 -1.79
CA MET A 247 10.98 -14.43 -2.67
C MET A 247 11.28 -14.86 -4.13
N HIS A 248 12.51 -14.74 -4.65
CA HIS A 248 12.80 -14.98 -6.07
C HIS A 248 12.25 -16.31 -6.61
N CYS A 249 12.58 -17.44 -5.98
CA CYS A 249 12.12 -18.75 -6.45
C CYS A 249 10.59 -18.91 -6.37
N ILE A 250 9.95 -18.40 -5.31
CA ILE A 250 8.49 -18.38 -5.14
C ILE A 250 7.85 -17.51 -6.23
N ASN A 251 8.42 -16.35 -6.52
CA ASN A 251 7.94 -15.44 -7.56
C ASN A 251 8.02 -16.10 -8.94
N VAL A 252 9.10 -16.84 -9.24
CA VAL A 252 9.28 -17.53 -10.52
C VAL A 252 8.37 -18.75 -10.65
N MET A 253 8.16 -19.51 -9.57
CA MET A 253 7.41 -20.77 -9.58
C MET A 253 6.24 -20.78 -8.57
N PRO A 254 5.29 -19.84 -8.62
CA PRO A 254 4.29 -19.64 -7.57
C PRO A 254 3.30 -20.81 -7.42
N ARG A 255 3.16 -21.65 -8.45
CA ARG A 255 2.34 -22.86 -8.38
C ARG A 255 3.04 -24.05 -7.72
N ALA A 256 4.37 -24.01 -7.60
CA ALA A 256 5.18 -25.10 -7.05
C ALA A 256 5.80 -24.75 -5.70
N LEU A 257 6.12 -23.48 -5.46
CA LEU A 257 6.79 -23.00 -4.26
C LEU A 257 5.90 -22.02 -3.52
N ARG A 258 5.82 -22.18 -2.19
CA ARG A 258 5.08 -21.27 -1.31
C ARG A 258 5.89 -20.91 -0.07
N PRO A 259 5.64 -19.74 0.54
CA PRO A 259 6.14 -19.43 1.89
C PRO A 259 5.85 -20.56 2.87
N GLY A 260 6.66 -20.67 3.92
CA GLY A 260 6.37 -21.53 5.07
C GLY A 260 5.07 -21.13 5.80
N VAL A 261 4.75 -21.84 6.88
CA VAL A 261 3.51 -21.64 7.65
C VAL A 261 3.74 -21.06 9.06
N GLU A 262 5.00 -20.92 9.51
CA GLU A 262 5.38 -20.42 10.85
C GLU A 262 6.14 -19.09 10.82
#